data_AF-A0A534ANE8-F1
#
_entry.id   AF-A0A534ANE8-F1
#
_cell.length_a   1.000
_cell.length_b   1.000
_cell.length_c   1.000
_cell.angle_alpha   90.00
_cell.angle_beta   90.00
_cell.angle_gamma   90.00
#
_symmetry.space_group_name_H-M   'P 1'
#
loop_
_entity.id
_entity.type
_entity.pdbx_description
1 polymer ?
#
loop_
_entity_poly.entity_id
_entity_poly.type
_entity_poly.pdbx_seq_one_letter_code
_entity_poly.pdbx_strand_id
1 'polypeptide(L)'
;MPDPAAVYMVYTTARFTPAAGYCAFHMWGTCGRHPIQFAFYPVLDNISACSPNDAFTSHSPALAALASATAHELSEVITDARIGTGWWDDVTGEEIADKCQGVFLVPFVTFSNNSTWHVQGEWEPGCLYGR
;
A
#
# COMPACT_ATOMS: atom_id res chain seq x y z
N MET A 1 -10.37 -18.92 -14.59
CA MET A 1 -9.38 -19.23 -13.54
C MET A 1 -8.55 -17.99 -13.32
N PRO A 2 -8.22 -17.62 -12.06
CA PRO A 2 -7.27 -16.55 -11.78
C PRO A 2 -5.90 -16.86 -12.36
N ASP A 3 -5.21 -15.84 -12.84
CA ASP A 3 -3.85 -15.91 -13.30
C ASP A 3 -2.91 -15.90 -12.08
N PRO A 4 -2.10 -16.96 -11.87
CA PRO A 4 -1.19 -17.04 -10.72
C PRO A 4 -0.03 -16.04 -10.76
N ALA A 5 0.20 -15.35 -11.89
CA ALA A 5 1.20 -14.30 -12.02
C ALA A 5 0.62 -12.87 -11.92
N ALA A 6 -0.70 -12.75 -11.78
CA ALA A 6 -1.36 -11.44 -11.70
C ALA A 6 -1.40 -10.91 -10.27
N VAL A 7 -1.27 -9.58 -10.17
CA VAL A 7 -1.56 -8.81 -8.97
C VAL A 7 -3.00 -8.31 -9.02
N TYR A 8 -3.83 -8.73 -8.07
CA TYR A 8 -5.22 -8.30 -8.00
C TYR A 8 -5.38 -7.13 -7.03
N MET A 9 -5.62 -5.93 -7.58
CA MET A 9 -5.87 -4.72 -6.79
C MET A 9 -7.39 -4.55 -6.58
N VAL A 10 -7.86 -4.79 -5.36
CA VAL A 10 -9.29 -4.88 -5.03
C VAL A 10 -9.75 -3.61 -4.29
N TYR A 11 -10.28 -2.66 -5.05
CA TYR A 11 -10.92 -1.46 -4.49
C TYR A 11 -12.40 -1.76 -4.22
N THR A 12 -12.86 -1.48 -3.01
CA THR A 12 -14.21 -1.86 -2.60
C THR A 12 -14.92 -0.77 -1.81
N THR A 13 -16.24 -0.91 -1.70
CA THR A 13 -17.09 -0.10 -0.84
C THR A 13 -17.19 -0.62 0.59
N ALA A 14 -16.45 -1.70 0.92
CA ALA A 14 -16.37 -2.18 2.29
C ALA A 14 -15.81 -1.10 3.21
N ARG A 15 -16.48 -0.89 4.35
CA ARG A 15 -16.01 0.01 5.41
C ARG A 15 -15.28 -0.82 6.44
N PHE A 16 -14.13 -0.33 6.88
CA PHE A 16 -13.34 -0.95 7.92
C PHE A 16 -13.30 -0.05 9.15
N THR A 17 -13.45 -0.62 10.34
CA THR A 17 -13.28 0.13 11.58
C THR A 17 -11.79 0.03 11.96
N PRO A 18 -11.08 1.12 12.27
CA PRO A 18 -9.64 1.12 12.58
C PRO A 18 -9.23 0.29 13.83
N ALA A 19 -10.14 -0.51 14.39
CA ALA A 19 -9.84 -1.48 15.44
C ALA A 19 -8.81 -2.55 15.02
N ALA A 20 -8.54 -2.77 13.72
CA ALA A 20 -7.50 -3.70 13.30
C ALA A 20 -6.14 -3.05 12.96
N GLY A 21 -5.99 -1.73 13.11
CA GLY A 21 -4.67 -1.09 13.06
C GLY A 21 -4.06 -0.86 11.66
N TYR A 22 -4.75 -1.21 10.58
CA TYR A 22 -4.29 -1.02 9.20
C TYR A 22 -5.33 -0.29 8.33
N CYS A 23 -4.85 0.26 7.21
CA CYS A 23 -5.65 1.08 6.27
C CYS A 23 -5.95 0.35 4.97
N ALA A 24 -5.05 -0.53 4.56
CA ALA A 24 -5.29 -1.54 3.55
C ALA A 24 -4.56 -2.79 4.02
N PHE A 25 -4.60 -3.85 3.23
CA PHE A 25 -3.75 -4.99 3.45
C PHE A 25 -3.58 -5.75 2.15
N HIS A 26 -2.45 -6.42 2.02
CA HIS A 26 -2.27 -7.45 1.03
C HIS A 26 -2.40 -8.83 1.65
N MET A 27 -2.79 -9.80 0.84
CA MET A 27 -2.95 -11.18 1.28
C MET A 27 -2.83 -12.15 0.11
N TRP A 28 -2.64 -13.41 0.44
CA TRP A 28 -2.64 -14.50 -0.52
C TRP A 28 -3.63 -15.60 -0.12
N GLY A 29 -4.03 -16.39 -1.09
CA GLY A 29 -4.91 -17.54 -0.89
C GLY A 29 -5.03 -18.38 -2.14
N THR A 30 -6.11 -19.14 -2.24
CA THR A 30 -6.38 -20.01 -3.39
C THR A 30 -7.83 -19.93 -3.81
N CYS A 31 -8.09 -19.86 -5.11
CA CYS A 31 -9.40 -20.18 -5.69
C CYS A 31 -9.31 -21.57 -6.33
N GLY A 32 -9.84 -22.57 -5.64
CA GLY A 32 -9.60 -23.97 -5.99
C GLY A 32 -8.12 -24.32 -5.87
N ARG A 33 -7.47 -24.68 -6.98
CA ARG A 33 -6.02 -24.99 -7.02
C ARG A 33 -5.15 -23.83 -7.53
N HIS A 34 -5.75 -22.68 -7.81
CA HIS A 34 -5.05 -21.54 -8.37
C HIS A 34 -4.66 -20.58 -7.25
N PRO A 35 -3.36 -20.34 -7.01
CA PRO A 35 -2.94 -19.32 -6.04
C PRO A 35 -3.38 -17.95 -6.53
N ILE A 36 -3.73 -17.08 -5.58
CA ILE A 36 -4.09 -15.69 -5.79
C ILE A 36 -3.33 -14.86 -4.76
N GLN A 37 -2.76 -13.75 -5.21
CA GLN A 37 -2.24 -12.67 -4.37
C GLN A 37 -3.05 -11.40 -4.68
N PHE A 38 -3.39 -10.62 -3.66
CA PHE A 38 -4.21 -9.44 -3.84
C PHE A 38 -3.89 -8.38 -2.79
N ALA A 39 -4.12 -7.12 -3.14
CA ALA A 39 -4.21 -6.02 -2.19
C ALA A 39 -5.67 -5.56 -2.10
N PHE A 40 -6.13 -5.29 -0.88
CA PHE A 40 -7.50 -4.92 -0.59
C PHE A 40 -7.59 -3.51 -0.01
N TYR A 41 -8.40 -2.68 -0.66
CA TYR A 41 -8.55 -1.27 -0.32
C TYR A 41 -10.00 -0.98 0.09
N PRO A 42 -10.28 -0.83 1.39
CA PRO A 42 -11.58 -0.40 1.88
C PRO A 42 -11.80 1.10 1.62
N VAL A 43 -12.99 1.59 1.98
CA VAL A 43 -13.27 3.02 2.00
C VAL A 43 -12.50 3.68 3.14
N LEU A 44 -11.67 4.69 2.82
CA LEU A 44 -10.82 5.44 3.75
C LEU A 44 -11.34 6.85 4.06
N ASP A 45 -12.64 7.08 3.91
CA ASP A 45 -13.24 8.38 4.21
C ASP A 45 -13.18 8.70 5.71
N ASN A 46 -12.58 9.85 6.05
CA ASN A 46 -12.52 10.37 7.42
C ASN A 46 -11.80 9.47 8.45
N ILE A 47 -10.87 8.62 8.02
CA ILE A 47 -10.01 7.83 8.92
C ILE A 47 -8.66 8.57 9.09
N SER A 48 -8.53 9.36 10.14
CA SER A 48 -7.34 10.20 10.37
C SER A 48 -6.03 9.41 10.46
N ALA A 49 -6.07 8.20 11.01
CA ALA A 49 -4.91 7.31 11.12
C ALA A 49 -4.37 6.86 9.74
N CYS A 50 -5.17 6.93 8.69
CA CYS A 50 -4.79 6.58 7.32
C CYS A 50 -4.39 7.79 6.46
N SER A 51 -4.38 8.98 7.06
CA SER A 51 -4.04 10.22 6.35
C SER A 51 -2.54 10.29 6.08
N PRO A 52 -2.10 10.50 4.83
CA PRO A 52 -0.71 10.81 4.52
C PRO A 52 -0.37 12.29 4.84
N ASN A 53 -1.34 13.08 5.32
CA ASN A 53 -1.20 14.52 5.58
C ASN A 53 -0.81 15.34 4.33
N ASP A 54 -1.40 15.00 3.20
CA ASP A 54 -1.20 15.71 1.94
C ASP A 54 -1.67 17.17 2.04
N ALA A 55 -0.71 18.09 2.11
CA ALA A 55 -0.91 19.54 2.10
C ALA A 55 -0.40 20.19 0.81
N PHE A 56 0.00 19.38 -0.18
CA PHE A 56 0.77 19.83 -1.34
C PHE A 56 0.03 19.62 -2.65
N THR A 57 -0.92 18.68 -2.70
CA THR A 57 -1.80 18.47 -3.84
C THR A 57 -3.20 19.03 -3.61
N SER A 58 -4.05 19.00 -4.63
CA SER A 58 -5.47 19.38 -4.54
C SER A 58 -6.39 18.18 -4.28
N HIS A 59 -5.85 17.03 -3.89
CA HIS A 59 -6.64 15.82 -3.67
C HIS A 59 -7.45 15.90 -2.37
N SER A 60 -8.61 15.22 -2.36
CA SER A 60 -9.36 15.06 -1.11
C SER A 60 -8.57 14.17 -0.13
N PRO A 61 -8.76 14.33 1.19
CA PRO A 61 -8.09 13.47 2.17
C PRO A 61 -8.29 11.97 1.91
N ALA A 62 -9.50 11.57 1.49
CA ALA A 62 -9.80 10.18 1.17
C ALA A 62 -9.05 9.68 -0.07
N LEU A 63 -8.91 10.52 -1.11
CA LEU A 63 -8.15 10.16 -2.32
C LEU A 63 -6.65 10.08 -2.02
N ALA A 64 -6.12 11.00 -1.23
CA ALA A 64 -4.72 10.98 -0.80
C ALA A 64 -4.41 9.71 0.03
N ALA A 65 -5.28 9.37 0.99
CA ALA A 65 -5.17 8.15 1.78
C ALA A 65 -5.21 6.89 0.90
N LEU A 66 -6.15 6.82 -0.05
CA LEU A 66 -6.25 5.68 -0.96
C LEU A 66 -5.02 5.55 -1.86
N ALA A 67 -4.51 6.66 -2.39
CA ALA A 67 -3.32 6.66 -3.24
C ALA A 67 -2.06 6.23 -2.47
N SER A 68 -1.88 6.75 -1.24
CA SER A 68 -0.76 6.35 -0.39
C SER A 68 -0.83 4.88 0.00
N ALA A 69 -2.02 4.38 0.40
CA ALA A 69 -2.23 2.97 0.69
C ALA A 69 -1.99 2.10 -0.55
N THR A 70 -2.41 2.56 -1.74
CA THR A 70 -2.15 1.85 -3.00
C THR A 70 -0.66 1.72 -3.28
N ALA A 71 0.13 2.77 -3.05
CA ALA A 71 1.58 2.70 -3.23
C ALA A 71 2.23 1.69 -2.28
N HIS A 72 1.83 1.72 -1.00
CA HIS A 72 2.28 0.81 0.05
C HIS A 72 2.00 -0.65 -0.33
N GLU A 73 0.73 -1.00 -0.50
CA GLU A 73 0.30 -2.39 -0.70
C GLU A 73 0.71 -2.94 -2.08
N LEU A 74 0.83 -2.08 -3.09
CA LEU A 74 1.38 -2.51 -4.39
C LEU A 74 2.83 -2.97 -4.25
N SER A 75 3.63 -2.24 -3.46
CA SER A 75 5.00 -2.64 -3.18
C SER A 75 5.01 -4.01 -2.51
N GLU A 76 4.21 -4.19 -1.46
CA GLU A 76 4.17 -5.45 -0.70
C GLU A 76 3.66 -6.63 -1.53
N VAL A 77 2.61 -6.48 -2.35
CA VAL A 77 2.16 -7.59 -3.22
C VAL A 77 3.24 -8.01 -4.23
N ILE A 78 4.12 -7.10 -4.63
CA ILE A 78 5.22 -7.41 -5.56
C ILE A 78 6.39 -8.03 -4.80
N THR A 79 6.77 -7.51 -3.64
CA THR A 79 7.96 -7.91 -2.88
C THR A 79 7.74 -9.08 -1.93
N ASP A 80 6.53 -9.21 -1.39
CA ASP A 80 6.06 -10.30 -0.52
C ASP A 80 4.68 -10.82 -0.94
N ALA A 81 4.60 -11.28 -2.19
CA ALA A 81 3.40 -11.91 -2.75
C ALA A 81 2.79 -13.03 -1.88
N ARG A 82 3.57 -13.66 -0.99
CA ARG A 82 3.11 -14.65 -0.02
C ARG A 82 3.64 -14.27 1.36
N ILE A 83 2.91 -13.41 2.07
CA ILE A 83 3.18 -12.98 3.46
C ILE A 83 4.13 -13.92 4.19
N GLY A 84 5.33 -13.42 4.48
CA GLY A 84 6.39 -14.12 5.19
C GLY A 84 7.45 -14.75 4.27
N THR A 85 7.42 -14.47 2.97
CA THR A 85 8.39 -14.99 1.99
C THR A 85 9.22 -13.92 1.32
N GLY A 86 8.83 -12.65 1.45
CA GLY A 86 9.50 -11.50 0.86
C GLY A 86 10.66 -10.99 1.69
N TRP A 87 10.92 -9.69 1.58
CA TRP A 87 11.97 -8.99 2.29
C TRP A 87 11.40 -8.39 3.58
N TRP A 88 12.02 -8.72 4.71
CA TRP A 88 11.58 -8.30 6.04
C TRP A 88 12.71 -7.55 6.74
N ASP A 89 12.36 -6.70 7.70
CA ASP A 89 13.32 -6.28 8.71
C ASP A 89 13.58 -7.42 9.70
N ASP A 90 14.78 -7.98 9.70
CA ASP A 90 15.13 -8.99 10.70
C ASP A 90 15.19 -8.41 12.14
N VAL A 91 15.18 -7.08 12.30
CA VAL A 91 15.22 -6.38 13.60
C VAL A 91 13.83 -5.95 14.06
N THR A 92 13.03 -5.32 13.19
CA THR A 92 11.66 -4.85 13.56
C THR A 92 10.56 -5.88 13.25
N GLY A 93 10.81 -6.83 12.35
CA GLY A 93 9.82 -7.76 11.84
C GLY A 93 8.81 -7.13 10.88
N GLU A 94 9.08 -5.92 10.38
CA GLU A 94 8.22 -5.18 9.45
C GLU A 94 8.52 -5.57 7.99
N GLU A 95 7.48 -5.61 7.17
CA GLU A 95 7.62 -5.75 5.71
C GLU A 95 8.23 -4.47 5.09
N ILE A 96 8.67 -4.53 3.82
CA ILE A 96 9.31 -3.39 3.16
C ILE A 96 8.48 -2.11 3.27
N ALA A 97 7.18 -2.17 2.98
CA ALA A 97 6.37 -0.96 2.94
C ALA A 97 5.96 -0.49 4.34
N ASP A 98 5.83 -1.41 5.31
CA ASP A 98 5.65 -1.07 6.72
C ASP A 98 6.79 -0.22 7.28
N LYS A 99 8.05 -0.53 6.96
CA LYS A 99 9.21 0.30 7.40
C LYS A 99 9.12 1.75 6.94
N CYS A 100 8.43 1.95 5.82
CA CYS A 100 8.32 3.23 5.14
C CYS A 100 6.99 3.92 5.45
N GLN A 101 6.16 3.34 6.33
CA GLN A 101 4.89 3.93 6.70
C GLN A 101 5.09 5.35 7.23
N GLY A 102 4.48 6.32 6.54
CA GLY A 102 4.61 7.74 6.88
C GLY A 102 5.90 8.41 6.40
N VAL A 103 6.76 7.72 5.65
CA VAL A 103 7.99 8.27 5.05
C VAL A 103 7.67 8.82 3.67
N PHE A 104 7.63 10.15 3.57
CA PHE A 104 7.43 10.88 2.32
C PHE A 104 8.68 11.72 2.02
N LEU A 105 9.46 11.31 1.04
CA LEU A 105 10.72 11.99 0.70
C LEU A 105 10.54 13.37 0.08
N VAL A 106 9.46 13.53 -0.66
CA VAL A 106 9.16 14.75 -1.41
C VAL A 106 7.72 15.14 -1.14
N PRO A 107 7.37 16.44 -1.22
CA PRO A 107 5.99 16.89 -1.10
C PRO A 107 5.02 16.17 -2.03
N PHE A 108 5.48 15.81 -3.24
CA PHE A 108 4.75 14.99 -4.19
C PHE A 108 5.70 14.47 -5.27
N VAL A 109 5.29 13.40 -5.95
CA VAL A 109 5.92 12.89 -7.18
C VAL A 109 5.07 13.27 -8.38
N THR A 110 5.70 13.54 -9.53
CA THR A 110 5.00 13.81 -10.80
C THR A 110 5.07 12.59 -11.70
N PHE A 111 3.92 12.08 -12.12
CA PHE A 111 3.82 10.94 -13.04
C PHE A 111 3.90 11.39 -14.50
N SER A 112 4.07 10.43 -15.42
CA SER A 112 4.23 10.67 -16.87
C SER A 112 3.04 11.39 -17.52
N ASN A 113 1.88 11.39 -16.88
CA ASN A 113 0.67 12.12 -17.29
C ASN A 113 0.55 13.52 -16.65
N ASN A 114 1.62 14.04 -16.04
CA ASN A 114 1.68 15.31 -15.29
C ASN A 114 0.81 15.37 -14.03
N SER A 115 0.22 14.25 -13.57
CA SER A 115 -0.45 14.21 -12.27
C SER A 115 0.56 14.21 -11.13
N THR A 116 0.22 14.85 -10.02
CA THR A 116 1.08 14.97 -8.82
C THR A 116 0.47 14.21 -7.66
N TRP A 117 1.24 13.37 -6.98
CA TRP A 117 0.75 12.51 -5.91
C TRP A 117 1.64 12.58 -4.67
N HIS A 118 1.02 12.72 -3.50
CA HIS A 118 1.69 12.55 -2.21
C HIS A 118 1.57 11.07 -1.81
N VAL A 119 2.56 10.27 -2.20
CA VAL A 119 2.58 8.82 -2.00
C VAL A 119 3.88 8.39 -1.34
N GLN A 120 3.81 7.29 -0.60
CA GLN A 120 4.94 6.67 0.07
C GLN A 120 6.04 6.30 -0.93
N GLY A 121 7.29 6.54 -0.56
CA GLY A 121 8.45 6.28 -1.40
C GLY A 121 9.08 4.93 -1.12
N GLU A 122 8.65 3.88 -1.82
CA GLU A 122 9.14 2.52 -1.63
C GLU A 122 10.30 2.18 -2.58
N TRP A 123 11.35 1.50 -2.07
CA TRP A 123 12.43 0.96 -2.88
C TRP A 123 13.08 -0.28 -2.26
N GLU A 124 13.09 -1.41 -2.95
CA GLU A 124 13.70 -2.64 -2.42
C GLU A 124 15.17 -2.46 -1.97
N PRO A 125 15.55 -2.79 -0.71
CA PRO A 125 14.79 -3.47 0.34
C PRO A 125 14.27 -2.58 1.50
N GLY A 126 13.95 -1.31 1.25
CA GLY A 126 13.45 -0.37 2.25
C GLY A 126 12.82 0.89 1.63
N CYS A 127 13.07 2.05 2.22
CA CYS A 127 12.51 3.31 1.70
C CYS A 127 13.46 3.91 0.67
N LEU A 128 12.91 4.60 -0.34
CA LEU A 128 13.74 5.47 -1.17
C LEU A 128 14.55 6.38 -0.22
N TYR A 129 15.87 6.46 -0.41
CA TYR A 129 16.81 7.23 0.43
C TYR A 129 16.84 6.93 1.95
N GLY A 130 16.33 5.76 2.37
CA GLY A 130 16.75 5.10 3.61
C GLY A 130 15.76 5.09 4.78
N ARG A 131 15.38 3.86 5.16
CA ARG A 131 15.55 3.31 6.52
C ARG A 131 15.98 1.85 6.37
#